data_AF-A0A8J7GUT4-F1
#
_entry.id   AF-A0A8J7GUT4-F1
#
_cell.length_a   1.000
_cell.length_b   1.000
_cell.length_c   1.000
_cell.angle_alpha   90.00
_cell.angle_beta   90.00
_cell.angle_gamma   90.00
#
_symmetry.space_group_name_H-M   'P 1'
#
loop_
_entity.id
_entity.type
_entity.pdbx_description
1 polymer ?
#
loop_
_entity_poly.entity_id
_entity_poly.type
_entity_poly.pdbx_seq_one_letter_code
_entity_poly.pdbx_strand_id
1 'polypeptide(L)'
;ERLYYTSKFIYSTKPINSSREPDRRTEIIVGVAYDADIDQVKTVLGDIVAADKRIQHERGVTIRLNEMAASSLNFVVWVWTSNGDAMAVKWDLLESFKRALDEHQIGIPYPQMDVHLHQSPSTSTKA
;
A
#
# COMPACT_ATOMS: atom_id res chain seq x y z
N GLU A 1 -16.29 24.60 -4.35
CA GLU A 1 -15.55 25.70 -3.70
C GLU A 1 -14.65 26.39 -4.72
N ARG A 2 -14.38 27.69 -4.62
CA ARG A 2 -13.49 28.43 -5.54
C ARG A 2 -12.32 29.04 -4.77
N LEU A 3 -11.10 28.76 -5.22
CA LEU A 3 -9.86 29.32 -4.69
C LEU A 3 -9.27 30.32 -5.69
N TYR A 4 -8.81 31.47 -5.19
CA TYR A 4 -8.17 32.51 -6.00
C TYR A 4 -6.71 32.65 -5.57
N TYR A 5 -5.80 32.65 -6.54
CA TYR A 5 -4.36 32.81 -6.33
C TYR A 5 -3.86 34.02 -7.11
N THR A 6 -2.86 34.72 -6.57
CA THR A 6 -2.22 35.82 -7.30
C THR A 6 -1.27 35.29 -8.35
N SER A 7 -1.12 36.00 -9.47
CA SER A 7 -0.14 35.64 -10.50
C SER A 7 1.28 35.57 -9.92
N LYS A 8 1.65 36.53 -9.05
CA LYS A 8 2.94 36.55 -8.35
C LYS A 8 3.19 35.28 -7.54
N PHE A 9 2.18 34.77 -6.85
CA PHE A 9 2.27 33.52 -6.10
C PHE A 9 2.53 32.33 -7.04
N ILE A 10 1.79 32.24 -8.15
CA ILE A 10 1.95 31.17 -9.15
C ILE A 10 3.36 31.20 -9.75
N TYR A 11 3.87 32.36 -10.16
CA TYR A 11 5.23 32.48 -10.72
C TYR A 11 6.35 32.15 -9.73
N SER A 12 6.12 32.37 -8.43
CA SER A 12 7.11 32.06 -7.39
C SER A 12 7.15 30.57 -6.99
N THR A 13 6.18 29.78 -7.44
CA THR A 13 6.04 28.35 -7.12
C THR A 13 6.33 27.48 -8.35
N LYS A 14 6.53 26.18 -8.14
CA LYS A 14 6.66 25.20 -9.22
C LYS A 14 5.30 24.52 -9.45
N PRO A 15 4.50 24.93 -10.45
CA PRO A 15 3.20 24.31 -10.70
C PRO A 15 3.38 22.87 -11.20
N ILE A 16 2.67 21.93 -10.59
CA ILE A 16 2.67 20.51 -11.00
C ILE A 16 1.47 20.30 -11.93
N ASN A 17 1.73 19.99 -13.20
CA ASN A 17 0.68 19.65 -14.16
C ASN A 17 0.56 18.13 -14.31
N SER A 18 -0.50 17.57 -13.72
CA SER A 18 -0.76 16.12 -13.79
C SER A 18 -1.52 15.70 -15.05
N SER A 19 -2.17 16.61 -15.78
CA SER A 19 -2.97 16.28 -16.98
C SER A 19 -2.18 16.31 -18.28
N ARG A 20 -0.97 16.88 -18.26
CA ARG A 20 -0.09 16.95 -19.45
C ARG A 20 0.41 15.57 -19.90
N GLU A 21 0.68 14.68 -18.95
CA GLU A 21 1.15 13.33 -19.26
C GLU A 21 -0.05 12.38 -19.38
N PRO A 22 -0.19 11.63 -20.49
CA PRO A 22 -1.31 10.70 -20.69
C PRO A 22 -1.22 9.47 -19.77
N ASP A 23 -0.01 9.10 -19.34
CA ASP A 23 0.25 7.92 -18.53
C ASP A 23 0.77 8.32 -17.16
N ARG A 24 0.36 7.57 -16.14
CA ARG A 24 0.79 7.79 -14.77
C ARG A 24 1.21 6.49 -14.13
N ARG A 25 2.29 6.54 -13.35
CA ARG A 25 2.65 5.46 -12.44
C ARG A 25 1.82 5.56 -11.17
N THR A 26 1.10 4.51 -10.87
CA THR A 26 0.27 4.37 -9.68
C THR A 26 1.02 3.52 -8.66
N GLU A 27 1.08 4.03 -7.43
CA GLU A 27 1.66 3.34 -6.29
C GLU A 27 0.56 2.82 -5.36
N ILE A 28 0.68 1.54 -5.02
CA ILE A 28 -0.19 0.84 -4.10
C ILE A 28 0.70 0.17 -3.04
N ILE A 29 0.40 0.44 -1.77
CA ILE A 29 1.08 -0.17 -0.63
C ILE A 29 0.12 -1.18 -0.01
N VAL A 30 0.59 -2.41 0.16
CA VAL A 30 -0.17 -3.52 0.75
C VAL A 30 0.60 -4.04 1.96
N GLY A 31 -0.02 -3.96 3.13
CA GLY A 31 0.54 -4.50 4.37
C GLY A 31 0.05 -5.92 4.63
N VAL A 32 0.98 -6.84 4.85
CA VAL A 32 0.68 -8.23 5.25
C VAL A 32 1.35 -8.56 6.59
N ALA A 33 0.90 -9.64 7.22
CA ALA A 33 1.43 -10.08 8.50
C ALA A 33 2.86 -10.64 8.34
N TYR A 34 3.60 -10.66 9.45
CA TYR A 34 5.02 -11.05 9.47
C TYR A 34 5.26 -12.54 9.21
N ASP A 35 4.23 -13.36 9.38
CA ASP A 35 4.22 -14.80 9.13
C ASP A 35 3.97 -15.16 7.66
N ALA A 36 3.60 -14.18 6.82
CA ALA A 36 3.32 -14.40 5.41
C ALA A 36 4.60 -14.71 4.61
N ASP A 37 4.52 -15.70 3.71
CA ASP A 37 5.60 -15.98 2.77
C ASP A 37 5.72 -14.86 1.73
N ILE A 38 6.90 -14.25 1.67
CA ILE A 38 7.23 -13.13 0.78
C ILE A 38 7.04 -13.51 -0.70
N ASP A 39 7.46 -14.71 -1.08
CA ASP A 39 7.42 -15.14 -2.48
C ASP A 39 5.99 -15.56 -2.88
N GLN A 40 5.22 -16.10 -1.94
CA GLN A 40 3.78 -16.32 -2.16
C GLN A 40 3.05 -15.00 -2.37
N VAL A 41 3.26 -13.99 -1.50
CA VAL A 41 2.62 -12.67 -1.62
C VAL A 41 2.95 -12.02 -2.96
N LYS A 42 4.21 -12.06 -3.40
CA LYS A 42 4.60 -11.51 -4.70
C LYS A 42 3.90 -12.19 -5.86
N THR A 43 3.79 -13.52 -5.82
CA THR A 43 3.11 -14.30 -6.86
C THR A 43 1.65 -13.90 -6.94
N VAL A 44 0.94 -13.89 -5.81
CA VAL A 44 -0.48 -13.53 -5.74
C VAL A 44 -0.75 -12.12 -6.26
N LEU A 45 0.02 -11.13 -5.79
CA LEU A 45 -0.11 -9.74 -6.27
C LEU A 45 0.25 -9.62 -7.75
N GLY A 46 1.24 -10.39 -8.21
CA GLY A 46 1.69 -10.44 -9.60
C GLY A 46 0.62 -10.97 -10.55
N ASP A 47 -0.06 -12.05 -10.16
CA ASP A 47 -1.11 -12.68 -10.97
C ASP A 47 -2.30 -11.74 -11.17
N ILE A 48 -2.70 -11.02 -10.11
CA ILE A 48 -3.80 -10.04 -10.17
C ILE A 48 -3.43 -8.86 -11.08
N VAL A 49 -2.19 -8.35 -10.94
CA VAL A 49 -1.71 -7.28 -11.80
C VAL A 49 -1.64 -7.75 -13.26
N ALA A 50 -1.13 -8.95 -13.52
CA ALA A 50 -1.04 -9.53 -14.87
C ALA A 50 -2.43 -9.74 -15.51
N ALA A 51 -3.47 -9.99 -14.72
CA ALA A 51 -4.84 -10.17 -15.20
C ALA A 51 -5.53 -8.85 -15.62
N ASP A 52 -5.12 -7.70 -15.08
CA ASP A 52 -5.73 -6.40 -15.41
C ASP A 52 -5.17 -5.85 -16.73
N LYS A 53 -6.06 -5.70 -17.72
CA LYS A 53 -5.74 -5.23 -19.08
C LYS A 53 -5.49 -3.73 -19.17
N ARG A 54 -5.86 -2.94 -18.15
CA ARG A 54 -5.66 -1.48 -18.12
C ARG A 54 -4.21 -1.12 -17.77
N ILE A 55 -3.42 -2.10 -17.31
CA ILE A 55 -2.04 -1.94 -16.91
C ILE A 55 -1.12 -2.08 -18.13
N GLN A 56 -0.21 -1.13 -18.28
CA GLN A 56 0.80 -1.09 -19.35
C GLN A 56 2.00 -1.96 -18.97
N HIS A 57 1.86 -3.27 -19.14
CA HIS A 57 2.88 -4.27 -18.78
C HIS A 57 4.24 -4.03 -19.46
N GLU A 58 4.24 -3.45 -20.67
CA GLU A 58 5.44 -3.11 -21.44
C GLU A 58 6.32 -2.04 -20.77
N ARG A 59 5.74 -1.18 -19.92
CA ARG A 59 6.49 -0.16 -19.16
C ARG A 59 7.11 -0.70 -17.87
N GLY A 60 6.83 -1.96 -17.55
CA GLY A 60 7.32 -2.64 -16.37
C GLY A 60 6.39 -2.50 -15.16
N VAL A 61 6.32 -3.58 -14.41
CA VAL A 61 5.61 -3.71 -13.13
C VAL A 61 6.64 -3.99 -12.05
N THR A 62 6.54 -3.30 -10.92
CA THR A 62 7.41 -3.55 -9.76
C THR A 62 6.58 -4.03 -8.59
N ILE A 63 6.88 -5.23 -8.08
CA ILE A 63 6.29 -5.78 -6.86
C ILE A 63 7.44 -6.18 -5.94
N ARG A 64 7.60 -5.46 -4.82
CA ARG A 64 8.74 -5.64 -3.89
C ARG A 64 8.30 -5.42 -2.45
N LEU A 65 9.02 -6.04 -1.53
CA LEU A 65 8.95 -5.67 -0.12
C LEU A 65 9.62 -4.29 0.04
N ASN A 66 8.85 -3.29 0.47
CA ASN A 66 9.29 -1.92 0.61
C ASN A 66 9.82 -1.63 2.02
N GLU A 67 9.12 -2.14 3.04
CA GLU A 67 9.40 -1.79 4.42
C GLU A 67 8.95 -2.92 5.36
N MET A 68 9.74 -3.16 6.41
CA MET A 68 9.38 -3.99 7.56
C MET A 68 8.93 -3.07 8.69
N ALA A 69 7.63 -2.77 8.76
CA ALA A 69 7.05 -1.79 9.68
C ALA A 69 6.75 -2.42 11.06
N ALA A 70 6.33 -1.62 12.04
CA ALA A 70 6.18 -2.06 13.43
C ALA A 70 5.29 -3.30 13.62
N SER A 71 4.25 -3.46 12.80
CA SER A 71 3.31 -4.60 12.88
C SER A 71 2.98 -5.21 11.51
N SER A 72 3.68 -4.85 10.43
CA SER A 72 3.39 -5.35 9.08
C SER A 72 4.63 -5.38 8.18
N LEU A 73 4.59 -6.28 7.19
CA LEU A 73 5.46 -6.24 6.03
C LEU A 73 4.74 -5.46 4.91
N ASN A 74 5.28 -4.32 4.52
CA ASN A 74 4.69 -3.44 3.52
C ASN A 74 5.28 -3.74 2.15
N PHE A 75 4.45 -4.24 1.24
CA PHE A 75 4.79 -4.45 -0.16
C PHE A 75 4.38 -3.21 -0.97
N VAL A 76 5.25 -2.83 -1.92
CA VAL A 76 4.96 -1.80 -2.91
C VAL A 76 4.67 -2.45 -4.25
N VAL A 77 3.57 -2.02 -4.86
CA VAL A 77 3.17 -2.36 -6.22
C VAL A 77 3.17 -1.08 -7.04
N TRP A 78 4.06 -1.01 -8.03
CA TRP A 78 4.08 0.07 -9.02
C TRP A 78 3.62 -0.44 -10.38
N VAL A 79 2.61 0.22 -10.91
CA VAL A 79 2.01 -0.10 -12.22
C VAL A 79 1.82 1.18 -13.03
N TRP A 80 1.95 1.08 -14.35
CA TRP A 80 1.64 2.17 -15.27
C TRP A 80 0.23 2.02 -15.82
N THR A 81 -0.54 3.09 -15.78
CA THR A 81 -1.92 3.15 -16.27
C THR A 81 -2.15 4.46 -17.01
N SER A 82 -3.23 4.51 -17.80
CA SER A 82 -3.73 5.80 -18.30
C SER A 82 -4.06 6.74 -17.13
N ASN A 83 -3.90 8.04 -17.32
CA ASN A 83 -4.18 9.04 -16.29
C ASN A 83 -5.67 9.08 -15.89
N GLY A 84 -6.57 8.80 -16.86
CA GLY A 84 -8.01 8.73 -16.60
C GLY A 84 -8.41 7.53 -15.75
N ASP A 85 -7.75 6.39 -15.95
CA ASP A 85 -8.11 5.14 -15.27
C ASP A 85 -7.34 4.91 -13.97
N ALA A 86 -6.26 5.65 -13.73
CA ALA A 86 -5.32 5.43 -12.62
C ALA A 86 -6.01 5.25 -11.25
N MET A 87 -7.04 6.04 -10.96
CA MET A 87 -7.76 5.94 -9.69
C MET A 87 -8.69 4.72 -9.64
N ALA A 88 -9.40 4.42 -10.72
CA ALA A 88 -10.28 3.27 -10.81
C ALA A 88 -9.47 1.96 -10.71
N VAL A 89 -8.36 1.87 -11.45
CA VAL A 89 -7.44 0.73 -11.37
C VAL A 89 -6.91 0.55 -9.95
N LYS A 90 -6.54 1.65 -9.26
CA LYS A 90 -6.08 1.57 -7.87
C LYS A 90 -7.13 0.95 -6.95
N TRP A 91 -8.39 1.37 -7.05
CA TRP A 91 -9.46 0.85 -6.20
C TRP A 91 -9.76 -0.62 -6.50
N ASP A 92 -9.90 -0.98 -7.78
CA ASP A 92 -10.19 -2.34 -8.19
C ASP A 92 -9.06 -3.32 -7.80
N LEU A 93 -7.80 -2.89 -7.95
CA LEU A 93 -6.64 -3.68 -7.53
C LEU A 93 -6.63 -3.85 -6.01
N LEU A 94 -6.90 -2.81 -5.22
CA LEU A 94 -6.96 -2.93 -3.75
C LEU A 94 -8.02 -3.94 -3.30
N GLU A 95 -9.21 -3.91 -3.89
CA GLU A 95 -10.26 -4.88 -3.60
C GLU A 95 -9.85 -6.30 -4.00
N SER A 96 -9.23 -6.45 -5.18
CA SER A 96 -8.78 -7.74 -5.70
C SER A 96 -7.64 -8.32 -4.85
N PHE A 97 -6.69 -7.48 -4.43
CA PHE A 97 -5.61 -7.87 -3.52
C PHE A 97 -6.18 -8.38 -2.20
N LYS A 98 -7.16 -7.68 -1.61
CA LYS A 98 -7.78 -8.13 -0.37
C LYS A 98 -8.42 -9.52 -0.53
N ARG A 99 -9.22 -9.72 -1.58
CA ARG A 99 -9.89 -11.01 -1.84
C ARG A 99 -8.89 -12.14 -2.03
N ALA A 100 -7.85 -11.92 -2.81
CA ALA A 100 -6.84 -12.94 -3.06
C ALA A 100 -5.99 -13.25 -1.83
N LEU A 101 -5.60 -12.24 -1.05
CA LEU A 101 -4.89 -12.47 0.22
C LEU A 101 -5.73 -13.31 1.18
N ASP A 102 -7.04 -13.07 1.25
CA ASP A 102 -7.96 -13.89 2.06
C ASP A 102 -8.06 -15.34 1.56
N GLU A 103 -8.16 -15.54 0.24
CA GLU A 103 -8.21 -16.88 -0.38
C GLU A 103 -6.93 -17.68 -0.10
N HIS A 104 -5.78 -17.02 -0.08
CA HIS A 104 -4.49 -17.61 0.24
C HIS A 104 -4.19 -17.65 1.75
N GLN A 105 -5.14 -17.28 2.61
CA GLN A 105 -5.01 -17.25 4.07
C GLN A 105 -3.86 -16.37 4.58
N ILE A 106 -3.51 -15.33 3.82
CA ILE A 106 -2.47 -14.36 4.20
C ILE A 106 -3.11 -13.30 5.11
N GLY A 107 -2.69 -13.29 6.38
CA GLY A 107 -3.22 -12.36 7.37
C GLY A 107 -2.88 -10.91 7.05
N ILE A 108 -3.85 -10.02 7.22
CA ILE A 108 -3.62 -8.57 7.24
C ILE A 108 -3.58 -8.13 8.70
N PRO A 109 -2.44 -7.58 9.16
CA PRO A 109 -2.22 -7.40 10.58
C PRO A 109 -3.01 -6.21 11.10
N TYR A 110 -3.67 -6.41 12.25
CA TYR A 110 -4.11 -5.32 13.09
C TYR A 110 -2.91 -4.76 13.87
N PRO A 111 -2.99 -3.51 14.37
CA PRO A 111 -1.98 -2.96 15.27
C PRO A 111 -1.73 -3.92 16.44
N GLN A 112 -0.49 -4.37 16.59
CA GLN A 112 -0.08 -5.27 17.67
C GLN A 112 0.41 -4.45 18.87
N MET A 113 0.11 -4.92 20.09
CA MET A 113 0.61 -4.31 21.32
C MET A 113 1.03 -5.40 22.31
N ASP A 114 2.33 -5.47 22.59
CA ASP A 114 2.88 -6.41 23.57
C ASP A 114 2.75 -5.85 24.99
N VAL A 115 2.03 -6.59 25.84
CA VAL A 115 1.82 -6.23 27.25
C VAL A 115 2.68 -7.12 28.15
N HIS A 116 3.67 -6.52 28.80
CA HIS A 116 4.53 -7.19 29.78
C HIS A 116 3.98 -6.94 31.20
N LEU A 117 3.35 -7.96 31.79
CA LEU A 117 2.83 -7.91 33.17
C LEU A 117 3.93 -8.22 34.17
N HIS A 118 4.45 -7.19 34.84
CA HIS A 118 5.32 -7.36 35.99
C HIS A 118 4.48 -7.55 37.26
N GLN A 119 4.44 -8.76 37.81
CA GLN A 119 3.85 -8.99 39.13
C GLN A 119 4.85 -8.55 40.21
N SER A 120 4.55 -7.43 40.87
CA SER A 120 5.27 -7.06 42.10
C SER A 120 4.97 -8.09 43.18
N PRO A 121 5.98 -8.64 43.90
CA PRO A 121 5.73 -9.58 44.98
C PRO A 121 4.87 -8.90 46.04
N SER A 122 3.68 -9.45 46.29
CA SER A 122 2.81 -8.99 47.38
C SER A 122 3.51 -9.32 48.69
N THR A 123 4.11 -8.32 49.34
CA THR A 123 4.62 -8.47 50.70
C THR A 123 3.43 -8.69 51.63
N SER A 124 3.05 -9.96 51.83
CA SER A 124 2.13 -10.34 52.89
C SER A 124 2.85 -10.16 54.22
N THR A 125 2.72 -8.98 54.81
CA THR A 125 3.09 -8.75 56.20
C THR A 125 2.22 -9.66 57.06
N LYS A 126 2.78 -10.80 57.49
CA LYS A 126 2.16 -11.63 58.53
C LYS A 126 2.19 -10.83 59.83
N ALA A 127 1.01 -10.67 60.43
CA ALA A 127 0.81 -10.16 61.78
C ALA A 127 1.32 -11.14 62.84
#